data_AF-A0A1M5JN16-F1
#
_entry.id   AF-A0A1M5JN16-F1
#
_cell.length_a   1.000
_cell.length_b   1.000
_cell.length_c   1.000
_cell.angle_alpha   90.00
_cell.angle_beta   90.00
_cell.angle_gamma   90.00
#
_symmetry.space_group_name_H-M   'P 1'
#
loop_
_entity.id
_entity.type
_entity.pdbx_description
1 polymer ?
#
loop_
_entity_poly.entity_id
_entity_poly.type
_entity_poly.pdbx_seq_one_letter_code
_entity_poly.pdbx_strand_id
1 'polypeptide(L)'
;MDLNTIRLSLISLMIFLMFACTSNNKEQQKGLKEKTDPCRLYLYEGNTILSEIGCRNCHLRAGTQRLAPNIPLFKELSAMDSLKLKDYIFKSKHNGMYSNELKSSGEKLDSLTECQIRNLTHYIKNFNRNIPKN
;
A
#
# COMPACT_ATOMS: atom_id res chain seq x y z
N MET A 1 0.48 17.96 51.80
CA MET A 1 1.78 17.70 51.13
C MET A 1 1.70 16.29 50.57
N ASP A 2 1.10 16.18 49.39
CA ASP A 2 0.80 14.91 48.73
C ASP A 2 1.77 14.72 47.56
N LEU A 3 2.86 14.00 47.81
CA LEU A 3 3.87 13.70 46.77
C LEU A 3 4.33 12.24 46.78
N ASN A 4 3.53 11.30 47.29
CA ASN A 4 3.97 9.89 47.41
C ASN A 4 3.10 8.85 46.70
N THR A 5 1.90 9.19 46.21
CA THR A 5 1.00 8.18 45.60
C THR A 5 1.29 7.94 44.11
N ILE A 6 1.85 8.93 43.40
CA ILE A 6 2.09 8.84 41.94
C ILE A 6 3.35 8.01 41.61
N ARG A 7 4.31 7.89 42.53
CA ARG A 7 5.57 7.18 42.27
C ARG A 7 5.49 5.66 42.37
N LEU A 8 4.47 5.09 43.01
CA LEU A 8 4.34 3.63 43.16
C LEU A 8 3.78 2.92 41.92
N SER A 9 3.02 3.60 41.05
CA SER A 9 2.38 2.94 39.90
C SER A 9 3.30 2.80 38.68
N LEU A 10 4.28 3.69 38.50
CA LEU A 10 5.18 3.66 37.34
C LEU A 10 6.22 2.53 37.42
N ILE A 11 6.70 2.21 38.62
CA ILE A 11 7.71 1.16 38.81
C ILE A 11 7.07 -0.23 38.59
N SER A 12 5.81 -0.39 38.99
CA SER A 12 5.07 -1.65 38.76
C SER A 12 4.87 -1.94 37.27
N LEU A 13 4.64 -0.91 36.43
CA LEU A 13 4.47 -1.09 34.98
C LEU A 13 5.78 -1.47 34.27
N MET A 14 6.93 -1.04 34.78
CA MET A 14 8.25 -1.33 34.18
C MET A 14 8.70 -2.78 34.39
N ILE A 15 8.27 -3.45 35.46
CA ILE A 15 8.67 -4.84 35.75
C ILE A 15 7.94 -5.83 34.82
N PHE A 16 6.70 -5.54 34.41
CA PHE A 16 5.95 -6.41 33.48
C PHE A 16 6.51 -6.38 32.04
N LEU A 17 7.20 -5.31 31.64
CA LEU A 17 7.79 -5.21 30.30
C LEU A 17 9.02 -6.13 30.10
N MET A 18 9.70 -6.52 31.18
CA MET A 18 10.90 -7.37 31.10
C MET A 18 10.57 -8.86 30.98
N PHE A 19 9.38 -9.30 31.42
CA PHE A 19 8.95 -10.70 31.34
C PHE A 19 8.13 -11.04 30.09
N ALA A 20 7.71 -10.04 29.30
CA ALA A 20 6.96 -10.28 28.05
C ALA A 20 7.83 -10.89 26.93
N CYS A 21 9.17 -10.88 27.06
CA CYS A 21 10.10 -11.36 26.02
C CYS A 21 10.91 -12.60 26.41
N THR A 22 10.45 -13.39 27.39
CA THR A 22 11.05 -14.71 27.67
C THR A 22 10.01 -15.82 27.57
N SER A 23 9.36 -15.95 26.41
CA SER A 23 8.65 -17.19 26.06
C SER A 23 9.57 -18.09 25.24
N ASN A 24 10.27 -18.99 25.93
CA ASN A 24 10.82 -20.19 25.31
C ASN A 24 9.67 -21.17 25.02
N ASN A 25 8.76 -20.78 24.10
CA ASN A 25 7.71 -21.68 23.64
C ASN A 25 8.27 -22.53 22.49
N LYS A 26 8.75 -23.73 22.84
CA LYS A 26 8.77 -24.87 21.92
C LYS A 26 7.32 -25.30 21.66
N GLU A 27 6.59 -24.48 20.93
CA GLU A 27 5.24 -24.83 20.45
C GLU A 27 5.36 -25.30 19.01
N GLN A 28 4.76 -26.46 18.75
CA GLN A 28 4.68 -27.07 17.44
C GLN A 28 4.16 -26.04 16.43
N GLN A 29 5.05 -25.53 15.57
CA GLN A 29 4.63 -24.87 14.34
C GLN A 29 3.95 -25.94 13.48
N LYS A 30 2.64 -26.12 13.66
CA LYS A 30 1.77 -26.48 12.55
C LYS A 30 2.00 -25.37 11.54
N GLY A 31 2.97 -25.59 10.65
CA GLY A 31 3.44 -24.60 9.69
C GLY A 31 2.22 -23.97 9.06
N LEU A 32 2.00 -22.69 9.38
CA LEU A 32 1.18 -21.82 8.57
C LEU A 32 1.75 -22.02 7.18
N LYS A 33 1.05 -22.74 6.30
CA LYS A 33 1.51 -22.94 4.93
C LYS A 33 1.69 -21.54 4.39
N GLU A 34 2.93 -21.09 4.34
CA GLU A 34 3.30 -19.80 3.80
C GLU A 34 2.77 -19.86 2.38
N LYS A 35 1.69 -19.13 2.12
CA LYS A 35 1.05 -19.12 0.82
C LYS A 35 2.04 -18.36 -0.05
N THR A 36 2.99 -19.11 -0.62
CA THR A 36 4.07 -18.54 -1.42
C THR A 36 3.43 -17.69 -2.48
N ASP A 37 3.77 -16.41 -2.45
CA ASP A 37 3.23 -15.46 -3.41
C ASP A 37 3.68 -15.89 -4.81
N PRO A 38 2.76 -16.31 -5.70
CA PRO A 38 3.16 -16.76 -7.03
C PRO A 38 3.56 -15.59 -7.96
N CYS A 39 3.23 -14.35 -7.60
CA CYS A 39 3.48 -13.20 -8.44
C CYS A 39 4.87 -12.63 -8.16
N ARG A 40 5.76 -12.70 -9.15
CA ARG A 40 7.04 -11.99 -9.09
C ARG A 40 6.79 -10.50 -9.37
N LEU A 41 7.12 -9.65 -8.41
CA LEU A 41 6.84 -8.20 -8.47
C LEU A 41 8.04 -7.43 -9.02
N TYR A 42 7.83 -6.70 -10.12
CA TYR A 42 8.83 -5.87 -10.77
C TYR A 42 8.31 -4.45 -10.98
N LEU A 43 9.13 -3.47 -10.62
CA LEU A 43 8.82 -2.06 -10.82
C LEU A 43 8.65 -1.70 -12.30
N TYR A 44 9.45 -2.33 -13.18
CA TYR A 44 9.36 -2.10 -14.62
C TYR A 44 7.98 -2.51 -15.17
N GLU A 45 7.51 -3.72 -14.84
CA GLU A 45 6.20 -4.22 -15.28
C GLU A 45 5.07 -3.31 -14.77
N GLY A 46 5.11 -2.94 -13.49
CA GLY A 46 4.12 -2.02 -12.92
C GLY A 46 4.14 -0.64 -13.60
N ASN A 47 5.31 -0.11 -13.97
CA ASN A 47 5.43 1.14 -14.72
C ASN A 47 4.86 1.04 -16.15
N THR A 48 5.09 -0.08 -16.83
CA THR A 48 4.57 -0.35 -18.17
C THR A 48 3.05 -0.37 -18.14
N ILE A 49 2.46 -1.18 -17.25
CA ILE A 49 1.00 -1.26 -17.06
C ILE A 49 0.40 0.12 -16.76
N LEU A 50 1.03 0.86 -15.85
CA LEU A 50 0.61 2.20 -15.47
C LEU A 50 0.60 3.18 -16.67
N SER A 51 1.56 3.04 -17.57
CA SER A 51 1.68 3.87 -18.77
C SER A 51 0.67 3.47 -19.84
N GLU A 52 0.42 2.18 -20.03
CA GLU A 52 -0.55 1.65 -21.00
C GLU A 52 -2.01 2.01 -20.66
N ILE A 53 -2.33 2.02 -19.36
CA ILE A 53 -3.64 2.46 -18.85
C ILE A 53 -3.75 3.99 -18.88
N GLY A 54 -2.62 4.70 -18.77
CA GLY A 54 -2.59 6.17 -18.82
C GLY A 54 -2.86 6.82 -17.46
N CYS A 55 -2.57 6.16 -16.34
CA CYS A 55 -2.84 6.74 -15.01
C CYS A 55 -2.10 8.08 -14.78
N ARG A 56 -0.98 8.30 -15.47
CA ARG A 56 -0.20 9.56 -15.42
C ARG A 56 -0.94 10.78 -15.99
N ASN A 57 -1.98 10.55 -16.79
CA ASN A 57 -2.79 11.62 -17.35
C ASN A 57 -3.65 12.30 -16.28
N CYS A 58 -3.96 11.58 -15.18
CA CYS A 58 -4.81 12.07 -14.09
C CYS A 58 -4.03 12.23 -12.78
N HIS A 59 -3.16 11.27 -12.46
CA HIS A 59 -2.40 11.26 -11.22
C HIS A 59 -1.03 11.88 -11.47
N LEU A 60 -0.84 13.08 -10.92
CA LEU A 60 0.42 13.81 -11.09
C LEU A 60 1.42 13.51 -9.96
N ARG A 61 2.67 13.94 -10.15
CA ARG A 61 3.76 13.73 -9.19
C ARG A 61 3.61 14.61 -7.95
N ALA A 62 4.37 14.31 -6.90
CA ALA A 62 4.49 15.19 -5.74
C ALA A 62 4.91 16.61 -6.16
N GLY A 63 4.35 17.63 -5.51
CA GLY A 63 4.72 19.04 -5.76
C GLY A 63 4.10 19.66 -7.00
N THR A 64 3.17 18.97 -7.67
CA THR A 64 2.38 19.52 -8.77
C THR A 64 0.96 19.86 -8.31
N GLN A 65 0.32 20.84 -8.95
CA GLN A 65 -1.09 21.15 -8.71
C GLN A 65 -1.97 20.00 -9.21
N ARG A 66 -2.91 19.56 -8.38
CA ARG A 66 -3.86 18.50 -8.75
C ARG A 66 -4.72 18.96 -9.93
N LEU A 67 -5.10 18.02 -10.80
CA LEU A 67 -6.06 18.27 -11.87
C LEU A 67 -7.46 18.57 -11.32
N ALA A 68 -7.85 17.93 -10.23
CA ALA A 68 -9.06 18.23 -9.48
C ALA A 68 -8.87 17.93 -7.98
N PRO A 69 -9.62 18.58 -7.07
CA PRO A 69 -9.46 18.39 -5.63
C PRO A 69 -9.58 16.93 -5.17
N ASN A 70 -10.40 16.13 -5.84
CA ASN A 70 -10.69 14.73 -5.52
C ASN A 70 -9.77 13.72 -6.24
N ILE A 71 -8.85 14.17 -7.10
CA ILE A 71 -7.90 13.29 -7.78
C ILE A 71 -6.58 13.29 -6.99
N PRO A 72 -6.23 12.18 -6.32
CA PRO A 72 -5.01 12.10 -5.50
C PRO A 72 -3.75 12.14 -6.38
N LEU A 73 -2.69 12.74 -5.85
CA LEU A 73 -1.35 12.64 -6.43
C LEU A 73 -0.78 11.24 -6.25
N PHE A 74 0.20 10.84 -7.07
CA PHE A 74 0.89 9.56 -6.87
C PHE A 74 1.55 9.44 -5.49
N LYS A 75 2.00 10.56 -4.93
CA LYS A 75 2.53 10.59 -3.55
C LYS A 75 1.50 10.10 -2.55
N GLU A 76 0.24 10.51 -2.72
CA GLU A 76 -0.86 10.19 -1.82
C GLU A 76 -1.35 8.77 -2.04
N LEU A 77 -1.46 8.35 -3.31
CA LEU A 77 -1.74 6.95 -3.67
C LEU A 77 -0.73 5.98 -3.05
N SER A 78 0.57 6.32 -3.11
CA SER A 78 1.61 5.47 -2.52
C SER A 78 1.53 5.37 -0.99
N ALA A 79 0.92 6.37 -0.33
CA ALA A 79 0.74 6.40 1.12
C ALA A 79 -0.50 5.62 1.57
N MET A 80 -1.42 5.27 0.66
CA MET A 80 -2.59 4.46 0.98
C MET A 80 -2.19 3.06 1.45
N ASP A 81 -3.02 2.46 2.31
CA ASP A 81 -2.93 1.04 2.61
C ASP A 81 -3.02 0.20 1.32
N SER A 82 -2.30 -0.91 1.25
CA SER A 82 -2.21 -1.71 0.02
C SER A 82 -3.56 -2.30 -0.42
N LEU A 83 -4.44 -2.65 0.52
CA LEU A 83 -5.79 -3.13 0.20
C LEU A 83 -6.64 -1.98 -0.33
N LYS A 84 -6.59 -0.83 0.34
CA LYS A 84 -7.28 0.39 -0.13
C LYS A 84 -6.81 0.82 -1.51
N LEU A 85 -5.51 0.73 -1.79
CA LEU A 85 -4.94 1.07 -3.09
C LEU A 85 -5.36 0.06 -4.17
N LYS A 86 -5.31 -1.24 -3.87
CA LYS A 86 -5.80 -2.28 -4.79
C LYS A 86 -7.27 -2.03 -5.12
N ASP A 87 -8.09 -1.71 -4.13
CA ASP A 87 -9.50 -1.39 -4.31
C ASP A 87 -9.70 -0.11 -5.14
N TYR A 88 -8.86 0.91 -4.91
CA TYR A 88 -8.91 2.17 -5.65
C TYR A 88 -8.56 2.00 -7.13
N ILE A 89 -7.63 1.10 -7.45
CA ILE A 89 -7.20 0.84 -8.84
C ILE A 89 -8.37 0.38 -9.72
N PHE A 90 -9.40 -0.29 -9.18
CA PHE A 90 -10.53 -0.75 -9.99
C PHE A 90 -11.36 0.40 -10.58
N LYS A 91 -11.85 0.22 -11.82
CA LYS A 91 -12.59 1.26 -12.55
C LYS A 91 -13.82 1.79 -11.81
N SER A 92 -14.45 0.94 -10.99
CA SER A 92 -15.66 1.25 -10.22
C SER A 92 -15.45 2.38 -9.20
N LYS A 93 -14.20 2.68 -8.83
CA LYS A 93 -13.86 3.76 -7.91
C LYS A 93 -13.59 5.10 -8.59
N HIS A 94 -13.70 5.16 -9.92
CA HIS A 94 -13.43 6.37 -10.71
C HIS A 94 -14.71 7.00 -11.27
N ASN A 95 -15.86 6.82 -10.58
CA ASN A 95 -17.13 7.52 -10.84
C ASN A 95 -17.58 7.55 -12.32
N GLY A 96 -17.36 6.46 -13.06
CA GLY A 96 -17.76 6.37 -14.48
C GLY A 96 -16.83 7.07 -15.48
N MET A 97 -15.70 7.65 -15.04
CA MET A 97 -14.71 8.28 -15.93
C MET A 97 -14.19 7.29 -16.98
N TYR A 98 -13.96 6.04 -16.58
CA TYR A 98 -13.59 4.93 -17.45
C TYR A 98 -14.75 4.36 -18.28
N SER A 99 -15.97 4.85 -18.11
CA SER A 99 -17.15 4.44 -18.89
C SER A 99 -17.46 5.41 -20.03
N ASN A 100 -16.97 6.65 -19.92
CA ASN A 100 -17.29 7.73 -20.84
C ASN A 100 -16.03 8.21 -21.58
N GLU A 101 -15.16 8.95 -20.89
CA GLU A 101 -14.03 9.67 -21.49
C GLU A 101 -12.80 8.78 -21.68
N LEU A 102 -12.61 7.81 -20.78
CA LEU A 102 -11.43 6.93 -20.74
C LEU A 102 -11.80 5.47 -20.99
N LYS A 103 -12.79 5.21 -21.86
CA LYS A 103 -13.32 3.87 -22.12
C LYS A 103 -12.24 2.82 -22.42
N SER A 104 -11.31 3.13 -23.34
CA SER A 104 -10.22 2.22 -23.69
C SER A 104 -9.29 1.92 -22.50
N SER A 105 -8.96 2.92 -21.68
CA SER A 105 -8.18 2.72 -20.46
C SER A 105 -8.93 1.86 -19.43
N GLY A 106 -10.25 2.02 -19.35
CA GLY A 106 -11.13 1.20 -18.51
C GLY A 106 -11.13 -0.27 -18.90
N GLU A 107 -11.25 -0.56 -20.21
CA GLU A 107 -11.21 -1.92 -20.75
C GLU A 107 -9.85 -2.59 -20.48
N LYS A 108 -8.75 -1.86 -20.65
CA LYS A 108 -7.40 -2.36 -20.31
C LYS A 108 -7.28 -2.70 -18.82
N LEU A 109 -7.80 -1.82 -17.96
CA LEU A 109 -7.77 -2.00 -16.52
C LEU A 109 -8.57 -3.23 -16.07
N ASP A 110 -9.76 -3.46 -16.67
CA ASP A 110 -10.57 -4.66 -16.40
C ASP A 110 -9.93 -5.95 -16.90
N SER A 111 -9.06 -5.85 -17.93
CA SER A 111 -8.36 -7.01 -18.50
C SER A 111 -7.12 -7.43 -17.71
N LEU A 112 -6.70 -6.67 -16.69
CA LEU A 112 -5.52 -6.99 -15.92
C LEU A 112 -5.71 -8.29 -15.10
N THR A 113 -4.71 -9.16 -15.19
CA THR A 113 -4.58 -10.32 -14.30
C THR A 113 -4.26 -9.90 -12.87
N GLU A 114 -4.46 -10.81 -11.91
CA GLU A 114 -4.14 -10.53 -10.51
C GLU A 114 -2.67 -10.14 -10.31
N CYS A 115 -1.72 -10.81 -10.96
CA CYS A 115 -0.30 -10.45 -10.84
C CYS A 115 0.01 -9.08 -11.46
N GLN A 116 -0.66 -8.70 -12.55
CA GLN A 116 -0.51 -7.36 -13.12
C GLN A 116 -1.04 -6.27 -12.17
N ILE A 117 -2.21 -6.48 -11.56
CA ILE A 117 -2.75 -5.56 -10.53
C ILE A 117 -1.77 -5.41 -9.37
N ARG A 118 -1.14 -6.51 -8.95
CA ARG A 118 -0.17 -6.50 -7.84
C ARG A 118 1.14 -5.82 -8.24
N ASN A 119 1.63 -6.02 -9.46
CA ASN A 119 2.76 -5.28 -10.03
C ASN A 119 2.49 -3.77 -10.08
N LEU A 120 1.31 -3.37 -10.56
CA LEU A 120 0.87 -1.97 -10.59
C LEU A 120 0.80 -1.37 -9.17
N THR A 121 0.16 -2.08 -8.25
CA THR A 121 0.07 -1.69 -6.83
C THR A 121 1.47 -1.54 -6.23
N HIS A 122 2.34 -2.52 -6.45
CA HIS A 122 3.72 -2.51 -5.99
C HIS A 122 4.49 -1.30 -6.52
N TYR A 123 4.38 -1.01 -7.82
CA TYR A 123 5.00 0.17 -8.41
C TYR A 123 4.50 1.47 -7.78
N ILE A 124 3.19 1.65 -7.63
CA ILE A 124 2.61 2.86 -7.02
C ILE A 124 3.07 3.00 -5.56
N LYS A 125 3.09 1.91 -4.77
CA LYS A 125 3.59 1.94 -3.37
C LYS A 125 5.06 2.33 -3.26
N ASN A 126 5.85 2.03 -4.28
CA ASN A 126 7.27 2.38 -4.31
C ASN A 126 7.54 3.75 -4.93
N PHE A 127 6.52 4.48 -5.39
CA PHE A 127 6.68 5.75 -6.12
C PHE A 127 7.49 6.82 -5.36
N ASN A 128 7.36 6.88 -4.03
CA ASN A 128 8.09 7.83 -3.19
C ASN A 128 9.35 7.24 -2.54
N ARG A 129 9.65 5.96 -2.78
CA ARG A 129 10.86 5.37 -2.22
C ARG A 129 12.03 5.78 -3.11
N ASN A 130 13.09 6.28 -2.49
CA ASN A 130 14.37 6.42 -3.16
C ASN A 130 14.88 5.01 -3.47
N ILE A 131 14.54 4.52 -4.66
CA ILE A 131 15.05 3.25 -5.16
C ILE A 131 16.36 3.57 -5.87
N PRO A 132 17.50 3.03 -5.42
CA PRO A 132 18.76 3.16 -6.13
C PRO A 132 18.56 2.68 -7.56
N LYS A 133 18.99 3.48 -8.54
CA LYS A 133 19.06 3.03 -9.92
C LYS A 133 20.26 2.09 -10.01
N ASN A 134 20.01 0.79 -10.18
CA ASN A 134 21.03 -0.14 -10.64
C ASN A 134 21.34 0.11 -12.11
#